data_AF-A0A268U2B9-F1
#
_entry.id   AF-A0A268U2B9-F1
#
_cell.length_a   1.000
_cell.length_b   1.000
_cell.length_c   1.000
_cell.angle_alpha   90.00
_cell.angle_beta   90.00
_cell.angle_gamma   90.00
#
_symmetry.space_group_name_H-M   'P 1'
#
loop_
_entity.id
_entity.type
_entity.pdbx_description
1 polymer ?
#
loop_
_entity_poly.entity_id
_entity_poly.type
_entity_poly.pdbx_seq_one_letter_code
_entity_poly.pdbx_strand_id
1 'polypeptide(L)'
;MSDFEITGSLDSKTLNIECHGVIESYEDFKDFKASLFSIAKSDPISHMSNPTFNILNIMFIESYPISDNVFGFLLKLRIRDKIEVNFMTDDNRVLNSSVHIHLDEKLNMKLFYTNK
;
A
#
# COMPACT_ATOMS: atom_id res chain seq x y z
N MET A 1 -3.44 -5.42 19.63
CA MET A 1 -2.60 -5.96 18.53
C MET A 1 -3.35 -5.64 17.28
N SER A 2 -2.68 -5.11 16.27
CA SER A 2 -3.28 -4.87 14.96
C SER A 2 -3.66 -6.23 14.35
N ASP A 3 -4.86 -6.32 13.78
CA ASP A 3 -5.36 -7.54 13.13
C ASP A 3 -4.81 -7.72 11.70
N PHE A 4 -3.71 -7.03 11.38
CA PHE A 4 -3.03 -7.14 10.11
C PHE A 4 -1.54 -7.43 10.28
N GLU A 5 -0.98 -8.12 9.30
CA GLU A 5 0.44 -8.41 9.16
C GLU A 5 0.95 -7.77 7.86
N ILE A 6 2.19 -7.29 7.90
CA ILE A 6 2.87 -6.73 6.73
C ILE A 6 4.24 -7.37 6.58
N THR A 7 4.51 -7.89 5.40
CA THR A 7 5.80 -8.44 5.01
C THR A 7 6.26 -7.80 3.71
N GLY A 8 7.53 -7.95 3.38
CA GLY A 8 8.03 -7.40 2.14
C GLY A 8 9.54 -7.38 2.01
N SER A 9 9.97 -6.82 0.90
CA SER A 9 11.39 -6.69 0.57
C SER A 9 11.64 -5.49 -0.34
N LEU A 10 12.83 -4.90 -0.22
CA LEU A 10 13.33 -3.90 -1.14
C LEU A 10 14.35 -4.56 -2.08
N ASP A 11 14.04 -4.61 -3.37
CA ASP A 11 14.98 -5.01 -4.42
C ASP A 11 15.33 -3.78 -5.26
N SER A 12 16.59 -3.35 -5.16
CA SER A 12 17.14 -2.21 -5.89
C SER A 12 16.37 -0.91 -5.58
N LYS A 13 15.35 -0.58 -6.39
CA LYS A 13 14.47 0.59 -6.22
C LYS A 13 12.98 0.22 -6.21
N THR A 14 12.67 -1.06 -6.11
CA THR A 14 11.31 -1.60 -6.07
C THR A 14 11.02 -2.15 -4.69
N LEU A 15 10.06 -1.54 -4.00
CA LEU A 15 9.54 -2.03 -2.73
C LEU A 15 8.35 -2.94 -3.00
N ASN A 16 8.45 -4.20 -2.57
CA ASN A 16 7.38 -5.19 -2.67
C ASN A 16 6.81 -5.45 -1.28
N ILE A 17 5.51 -5.24 -1.10
CA ILE A 17 4.80 -5.34 0.17
C ILE A 17 3.61 -6.28 0.02
N GLU A 18 3.44 -7.17 0.99
CA GLU A 18 2.22 -7.94 1.20
C GLU A 18 1.60 -7.54 2.53
N CYS A 19 0.30 -7.22 2.51
CA CYS A 19 -0.50 -6.88 3.68
C CYS A 19 -1.60 -7.91 3.82
N HIS A 20 -1.64 -8.60 4.95
CA HIS A 20 -2.65 -9.60 5.29
C HIS A 20 -3.55 -9.06 6.39
N GLY A 21 -4.87 -9.13 6.20
CA GLY A 21 -5.83 -8.68 7.20
C GLY A 21 -6.19 -7.19 7.11
N VAL A 22 -7.08 -6.77 8.01
CA VAL A 22 -7.83 -5.50 7.92
C VAL A 22 -7.05 -4.33 8.50
N ILE A 23 -7.00 -3.21 7.78
CA ILE A 23 -6.42 -1.94 8.25
C ILE A 23 -7.54 -0.91 8.31
N GLU A 24 -8.23 -0.81 9.45
CA GLU A 24 -9.43 0.02 9.56
C GLU A 24 -9.18 1.30 10.36
N SER A 25 -8.49 1.18 11.50
CA SER A 25 -8.32 2.30 12.43
C SER A 25 -7.18 3.23 12.02
N TYR A 26 -7.18 4.43 12.60
CA TYR A 26 -6.07 5.36 12.42
C TYR A 26 -4.76 4.85 13.02
N GLU A 27 -4.82 4.07 14.10
CA GLU A 27 -3.62 3.45 14.68
C GLU A 27 -3.09 2.33 13.76
N ASP A 28 -3.96 1.50 13.19
CA ASP A 28 -3.54 0.48 12.21
C ASP A 28 -2.83 1.13 11.01
N PHE A 29 -3.35 2.26 10.53
CA PHE A 29 -2.71 3.03 9.47
C PHE A 29 -1.30 3.53 9.85
N LYS A 30 -1.09 3.99 11.10
CA LYS A 30 0.25 4.40 11.55
C LYS A 30 1.20 3.22 11.59
N ASP A 31 0.74 2.08 12.10
CA ASP A 31 1.52 0.86 12.20
C ASP A 31 1.88 0.32 10.81
N PHE A 32 0.93 0.37 9.86
CA PHE A 32 1.15 0.05 8.46
C PHE A 32 2.27 0.92 7.86
N LYS A 33 2.16 2.24 8.05
CA LYS A 33 3.14 3.18 7.51
C LYS A 33 4.52 2.98 8.14
N ALA A 34 4.61 2.81 9.45
CA ALA A 34 5.86 2.57 10.15
C ALA A 34 6.54 1.28 9.65
N SER A 35 5.77 0.22 9.49
CA SER A 35 6.27 -1.07 9.01
C SER A 35 6.74 -1.03 7.56
N LEU A 36 6.00 -0.37 6.67
CA LEU A 36 6.41 -0.18 5.28
C LEU A 36 7.77 0.52 5.17
N PHE A 37 7.98 1.60 5.93
CA PHE A 37 9.23 2.34 5.93
C PHE A 37 10.38 1.57 6.62
N SER A 38 10.07 0.78 7.65
CA SER A 38 11.01 -0.17 8.24
C SER A 38 11.52 -1.20 7.21
N ILE A 39 10.62 -1.81 6.44
CA ILE A 39 10.96 -2.74 5.34
C ILE A 39 11.79 -2.04 4.26
N ALA A 40 11.42 -0.80 3.91
CA ALA A 40 12.17 0.03 2.98
C ALA A 40 13.55 0.46 3.50
N LYS A 41 13.87 0.18 4.77
CA LYS A 41 15.10 0.61 5.46
C LYS A 41 15.34 2.12 5.34
N SER A 42 14.27 2.90 5.50
CA SER A 42 14.33 4.36 5.40
C SER A 42 13.30 5.02 6.30
N ASP A 43 13.56 6.23 6.74
CA ASP A 43 12.54 7.03 7.42
C ASP A 43 11.71 7.86 6.42
N PRO A 44 10.47 8.24 6.77
CA PRO A 44 9.59 8.99 5.85
C PRO A 44 10.15 10.35 5.43
N ILE A 45 10.98 11.00 6.24
CA ILE A 45 11.49 12.34 5.97
C ILE A 45 12.62 12.27 4.96
N SER A 46 13.60 11.39 5.19
CA SER A 46 14.71 11.17 4.26
C SER A 46 14.22 10.68 2.90
N HIS A 47 13.19 9.82 2.90
CA HIS A 47 12.61 9.30 1.66
C HIS A 47 12.03 10.39 0.76
N MET A 48 11.43 11.46 1.32
CA MET A 48 10.89 12.57 0.53
C MET A 48 11.97 13.35 -0.24
N SER A 49 13.20 13.43 0.30
CA SER A 49 14.30 14.15 -0.33
C SER A 49 15.14 13.28 -1.26
N ASN A 50 15.28 11.99 -0.92
CA ASN A 50 16.04 11.01 -1.70
C ASN A 50 15.31 9.65 -1.65
N PRO A 51 14.40 9.38 -2.60
CA PRO A 51 13.55 8.19 -2.56
C PRO A 51 14.37 6.89 -2.56
N THR A 52 14.20 6.11 -1.50
CA THR A 52 14.81 4.78 -1.34
C THR A 52 14.31 3.81 -2.40
N PHE A 53 13.05 3.94 -2.79
CA PHE A 53 12.38 3.22 -3.86
C PHE A 53 11.65 4.21 -4.77
N ASN A 54 11.48 3.87 -6.04
CA ASN A 54 10.70 4.62 -7.02
C ASN A 54 9.47 3.84 -7.51
N ILE A 55 9.39 2.56 -7.18
CA ILE A 55 8.24 1.69 -7.46
C ILE A 55 7.81 1.04 -6.15
N LEU A 56 6.51 1.07 -5.87
CA LEU A 56 5.84 0.36 -4.80
C LEU A 56 4.86 -0.63 -5.41
N ASN A 57 5.15 -1.92 -5.27
CA ASN A 57 4.21 -3.00 -5.50
C ASN A 57 3.62 -3.37 -4.14
N ILE A 58 2.31 -3.17 -3.96
CA ILE A 58 1.62 -3.46 -2.71
C ILE A 58 0.42 -4.37 -2.94
N MET A 59 0.38 -5.47 -2.22
CA MET A 59 -0.66 -6.48 -2.31
C MET A 59 -1.45 -6.54 -1.01
N PHE A 60 -2.77 -6.41 -1.09
CA PHE A 60 -3.71 -6.50 0.03
C PHE A 60 -4.48 -7.81 -0.06
N ILE A 61 -4.25 -8.70 0.90
CA ILE A 61 -4.84 -10.04 1.02
C ILE A 61 -5.82 -10.03 2.19
N GLU A 62 -7.08 -10.37 1.91
CA GLU A 62 -8.15 -10.40 2.92
C GLU A 62 -8.26 -9.07 3.73
N SER A 63 -7.94 -7.94 3.09
CA SER A 63 -7.79 -6.65 3.77
C SER A 63 -9.02 -5.73 3.73
N TYR A 64 -10.21 -6.22 3.36
CA TYR A 64 -11.40 -5.37 3.37
C TYR A 64 -12.07 -5.33 4.76
N PRO A 65 -12.38 -4.15 5.33
CA PRO A 65 -12.21 -2.82 4.73
C PRO A 65 -10.77 -2.26 4.82
N ILE A 66 -10.41 -1.38 3.87
CA ILE A 66 -9.14 -0.63 3.90
C ILE A 66 -9.44 0.82 4.26
N SER A 67 -8.73 1.36 5.26
CA SER A 67 -8.87 2.73 5.73
C SER A 67 -8.56 3.75 4.62
N ASP A 68 -9.39 4.80 4.52
CA ASP A 68 -9.17 5.94 3.61
C ASP A 68 -7.78 6.59 3.79
N ASN A 69 -7.21 6.50 4.99
CA ASN A 69 -5.87 6.99 5.27
C ASN A 69 -4.79 6.25 4.45
N VAL A 70 -4.97 4.95 4.20
CA VAL A 70 -4.08 4.15 3.35
C VAL A 70 -4.15 4.66 1.92
N PHE A 71 -5.35 4.81 1.35
CA PHE A 71 -5.51 5.36 0.01
C PHE A 71 -4.93 6.78 -0.12
N GLY A 72 -5.21 7.65 0.85
CA GLY A 72 -4.66 9.00 0.89
C GLY A 72 -3.13 9.03 0.96
N PHE A 73 -2.52 8.07 1.68
CA PHE A 73 -1.07 7.93 1.74
C PHE A 73 -0.48 7.43 0.41
N LEU A 74 -1.05 6.37 -0.19
CA LEU A 74 -0.60 5.85 -1.48
C LEU A 74 -0.72 6.90 -2.60
N LEU A 75 -1.79 7.69 -2.59
CA LEU A 75 -1.94 8.83 -3.49
C LEU A 75 -0.85 9.89 -3.30
N LYS A 76 -0.46 10.20 -2.06
CA LYS A 76 0.65 11.13 -1.79
C LYS A 76 1.96 10.59 -2.38
N LEU A 77 2.28 9.32 -2.15
CA LEU A 77 3.47 8.68 -2.72
C LEU A 77 3.47 8.84 -4.25
N ARG A 78 2.35 8.56 -4.92
CA ARG A 78 2.30 8.66 -6.37
C ARG A 78 2.32 10.08 -6.92
N ILE A 79 1.42 10.93 -6.42
CA ILE A 79 1.18 12.25 -7.02
C ILE A 79 2.26 13.24 -6.61
N ARG A 80 2.60 13.28 -5.31
CA ARG A 80 3.56 14.23 -4.75
C ARG A 80 4.98 13.70 -4.89
N ASP A 81 5.21 12.46 -4.47
CA ASP A 81 6.57 11.90 -4.38
C ASP A 81 7.01 11.21 -5.68
N LYS A 82 6.13 11.17 -6.70
CA LYS A 82 6.40 10.63 -8.05
C LYS A 82 6.81 9.15 -8.05
N ILE A 83 6.34 8.40 -7.06
CA ILE A 83 6.55 6.96 -6.95
C ILE A 83 5.51 6.24 -7.77
N GLU A 84 5.92 5.28 -8.60
CA GLU A 84 4.97 4.39 -9.25
C GLU A 84 4.33 3.48 -8.19
N VAL A 85 3.00 3.50 -8.08
CA VAL A 85 2.26 2.63 -7.15
C VAL A 85 1.45 1.64 -7.96
N ASN A 86 1.68 0.36 -7.67
CA ASN A 86 1.00 -0.80 -8.23
C ASN A 86 0.25 -1.50 -7.08
N PHE A 87 -1.06 -1.27 -7.03
CA PHE A 87 -1.93 -1.81 -6.00
C PHE A 87 -2.57 -3.12 -6.46
N MET A 88 -2.47 -4.17 -5.67
CA MET A 88 -3.11 -5.46 -5.92
C MET A 88 -4.03 -5.82 -4.75
N THR A 89 -5.18 -6.41 -5.04
CA THR A 89 -6.09 -6.96 -4.02
C THR A 89 -6.78 -8.23 -4.48
N ASP A 90 -7.09 -9.13 -3.56
CA ASP A 90 -7.95 -10.30 -3.80
C ASP A 90 -9.44 -10.01 -3.56
N ASP A 91 -9.77 -8.81 -3.08
CA ASP A 91 -11.13 -8.44 -2.70
C ASP A 91 -11.80 -7.52 -3.73
N ASN A 92 -12.80 -8.04 -4.43
CA ASN A 92 -13.61 -7.29 -5.39
C ASN A 92 -14.29 -6.05 -4.79
N ARG A 93 -14.59 -6.05 -3.49
CA ARG A 93 -15.23 -4.91 -2.82
C ARG A 93 -14.28 -3.71 -2.78
N VAL A 94 -12.99 -3.95 -2.56
CA VAL A 94 -11.96 -2.90 -2.59
C VAL A 94 -11.91 -2.26 -3.99
N LEU A 95 -11.84 -3.07 -5.05
CA LEU A 95 -11.79 -2.56 -6.42
C LEU A 95 -13.07 -1.82 -6.81
N ASN A 96 -14.24 -2.37 -6.49
CA ASN A 96 -15.51 -1.71 -6.81
C ASN A 96 -15.68 -0.36 -6.08
N SER A 97 -15.23 -0.29 -4.82
CA SER A 97 -15.28 0.97 -4.07
C SER A 97 -14.34 2.05 -4.63
N SER A 98 -13.24 1.65 -5.28
CA SER A 98 -12.23 2.56 -5.80
C SER A 98 -12.54 3.10 -7.20
N VAL A 99 -13.27 2.33 -8.03
CA VAL A 99 -13.67 2.72 -9.39
C VAL A 99 -14.55 3.97 -9.39
N HIS A 100 -15.50 4.09 -8.46
CA HIS A 100 -16.42 5.23 -8.41
C HIS A 100 -15.74 6.59 -8.18
N ILE A 101 -14.50 6.57 -7.70
CA ILE A 101 -13.69 7.76 -7.41
C ILE A 101 -12.40 7.81 -8.23
N HIS A 102 -12.30 6.97 -9.26
CA HIS A 102 -11.14 6.87 -10.17
C HIS A 102 -9.81 6.64 -9.44
N LEU A 103 -9.84 5.91 -8.32
CA LEU A 103 -8.64 5.51 -7.58
C LEU A 103 -7.91 4.37 -8.27
N ASP A 104 -8.65 3.52 -8.97
CA ASP A 104 -8.16 2.38 -9.74
C ASP A 104 -7.11 2.80 -10.78
N GLU A 105 -7.42 3.81 -11.60
CA GLU A 105 -6.48 4.37 -12.58
C GLU A 105 -5.27 5.03 -11.90
N LYS A 106 -5.54 5.75 -10.79
CA LYS A 106 -4.52 6.47 -10.03
C LYS A 106 -3.61 5.57 -9.25
N LEU A 107 -3.96 4.33 -8.91
CA LEU A 107 -3.10 3.44 -8.13
C LEU A 107 -2.73 2.16 -8.90
N ASN A 108 -3.00 2.13 -10.22
CA ASN A 108 -2.83 0.96 -11.08
C ASN A 108 -3.40 -0.30 -10.42
N MET A 109 -4.64 -0.19 -9.92
CA MET A 109 -5.27 -1.24 -9.11
C MET A 109 -5.58 -2.46 -9.97
N LYS A 110 -5.23 -3.65 -9.47
CA LYS A 110 -5.50 -4.93 -10.14
C LYS A 110 -6.06 -5.93 -9.14
N LEU A 111 -7.03 -6.71 -9.60
CA LEU A 111 -7.48 -7.89 -8.87
C LEU A 111 -6.52 -9.06 -9.14
N PHE A 112 -6.20 -9.85 -8.13
CA PHE A 112 -5.59 -11.16 -8.30
C PHE A 112 -6.45 -12.24 -7.65
N TYR A 113 -6.19 -13.49 -8.05
CA TYR A 113 -6.88 -14.64 -7.51
C TYR A 113 -5.84 -15.50 -6.79
N THR A 114 -6.01 -15.67 -5.48
CA THR A 114 -5.29 -16.70 -4.73
C THR A 114 -5.86 -18.06 -5.13
N ASN A 115 -5.02 -18.94 -5.68
CA ASN A 115 -5.38 -20.34 -5.80
C ASN A 115 -5.43 -20.91 -4.37
N LYS A 116 -6.63 -21.26 -3.91
CA LYS A 116 -6.83 -21.95 -2.63
C LYS A 116 -6.26 -23.36 -2.65
#